data_AF-A0A968MJQ5-F1
#
_entry.id   AF-A0A968MJQ5-F1
#
_cell.length_a   1.000
_cell.length_b   1.000
_cell.length_c   1.000
_cell.angle_alpha   90.00
_cell.angle_beta   90.00
_cell.angle_gamma   90.00
#
_symmetry.space_group_name_H-M   'P 1'
#
loop_
_entity.id
_entity.type
_entity.pdbx_description
1 polymer ?
#
loop_
_entity_poly.entity_id
_entity_poly.type
_entity_poly.pdbx_seq_one_letter_code
_entity_poly.pdbx_strand_id
1 'polypeptide(L)'
;MKNLCLFLLVIPLGLSGQPGGKAFQFLDETNSARIAALGGKAIAVYDNDLNMPYFNPSLLNSEMDKHLVLNYVNFLPVSITVMPHTLPS
;
A
#
# COMPACT_ATOMS: atom_id res chain seq x y z
N MET A 1 32.36 -30.24 -17.17
CA MET A 1 30.90 -30.36 -16.94
C MET A 1 30.54 -30.37 -15.46
N LYS A 2 31.19 -31.18 -14.60
CA LYS A 2 30.94 -31.20 -13.14
C LYS A 2 31.02 -29.83 -12.45
N ASN A 3 32.00 -29.01 -12.81
CA ASN A 3 32.20 -27.70 -12.17
C ASN A 3 31.10 -26.69 -12.56
N LEU A 4 30.49 -26.84 -13.74
CA LEU A 4 29.38 -25.99 -14.20
C LEU A 4 28.08 -26.35 -13.47
N CYS A 5 27.82 -27.64 -13.25
CA CYS A 5 26.70 -28.10 -12.45
C CYS A 5 26.80 -27.59 -11.00
N LEU A 6 28.01 -27.57 -10.44
CA LEU A 6 28.25 -27.09 -9.08
C LEU A 6 27.99 -25.57 -8.96
N PHE A 7 28.32 -24.80 -9.99
CA PHE A 7 28.04 -23.36 -10.04
C PHE A 7 26.54 -23.08 -10.12
N LEU A 8 25.79 -23.81 -10.97
CA LEU A 8 24.33 -23.64 -11.06
C LEU A 8 23.60 -23.96 -9.74
N LEU A 9 24.13 -24.86 -8.92
CA LEU A 9 23.52 -25.26 -7.65
C LEU A 9 23.62 -24.17 -6.56
N VAL A 10 24.60 -23.28 -6.65
CA VAL A 10 24.93 -22.29 -5.59
C VAL A 10 24.21 -20.96 -5.80
N ILE A 11 23.78 -20.65 -7.02
CA ILE A 11 23.08 -19.40 -7.39
C ILE A 11 21.83 -19.08 -6.55
N PRO A 12 20.93 -20.03 -6.20
CA PRO A 12 19.69 -19.68 -5.51
C PRO A 12 19.86 -19.35 -4.02
N LEU A 13 21.04 -19.57 -3.42
CA LEU A 13 21.26 -19.39 -1.98
C LEU A 13 21.21 -17.91 -1.53
N GLY A 14 21.33 -16.96 -2.47
CA GLY A 14 21.26 -15.52 -2.21
C GLY A 14 19.95 -14.86 -2.64
N LEU A 15 18.98 -15.62 -3.14
CA LEU A 15 17.72 -15.06 -3.62
C LEU A 15 16.74 -14.90 -2.46
N SER A 16 16.51 -13.65 -2.05
CA SER A 16 15.37 -13.28 -1.23
C SER A 16 14.14 -13.13 -2.13
N GLY A 17 13.06 -13.88 -1.87
CA GLY A 17 11.78 -13.64 -2.52
C GLY A 17 11.23 -12.25 -2.17
N GLN A 18 10.35 -11.70 -3.00
CA GLN A 18 9.58 -10.51 -2.60
C GLN A 18 8.85 -10.85 -1.29
N PRO A 19 8.97 -10.03 -0.22
CA PRO A 19 8.14 -10.21 0.96
C PRO A 19 6.68 -10.18 0.49
N GLY A 20 6.01 -11.33 0.63
CA GLY A 20 4.74 -11.59 -0.03
C GLY A 20 3.70 -10.54 0.32
N GLY A 21 3.21 -9.84 -0.70
CA GLY A 21 2.15 -8.84 -0.61
C GLY A 21 2.65 -7.54 0.02
N LYS A 22 2.88 -6.45 -0.69
CA LYS A 22 2.00 -5.80 -1.67
C LYS A 22 2.90 -5.15 -2.72
N ALA A 23 2.84 -5.57 -3.98
CA ALA A 23 3.59 -4.90 -5.05
C ALA A 23 3.15 -3.43 -5.20
N PHE A 24 1.94 -3.12 -4.74
CA PHE A 24 1.32 -1.80 -4.81
C PHE A 24 0.77 -1.40 -3.44
N GLN A 25 1.67 -1.11 -2.50
CA GLN A 25 1.30 -0.66 -1.14
C GLN A 25 0.38 0.58 -1.16
N PHE A 26 0.53 1.45 -2.17
CA PHE A 26 -0.33 2.63 -2.33
C PHE A 26 -1.82 2.32 -2.54
N LEU A 27 -2.19 1.09 -2.92
CA LEU A 27 -3.60 0.70 -3.07
C LEU A 27 -4.29 0.49 -1.72
N ASP A 28 -3.52 0.12 -0.70
CA ASP A 28 -4.02 -0.03 0.67
C ASP A 28 -4.06 1.32 1.40
N GLU A 29 -3.39 2.36 0.89
CA GLU A 29 -3.35 3.67 1.52
C GLU A 29 -4.68 4.40 1.41
N THR A 30 -5.07 5.02 2.52
CA THR A 30 -6.36 5.70 2.62
C THR A 30 -6.29 7.07 1.95
N ASN A 31 -7.02 7.24 0.84
CA ASN A 31 -7.10 8.52 0.13
C ASN A 31 -8.07 9.55 0.77
N SER A 32 -8.92 9.15 1.72
CA SER A 32 -9.89 10.04 2.38
C SER A 32 -9.39 10.50 3.76
N ALA A 33 -9.37 11.82 4.00
CA ALA A 33 -9.00 12.39 5.32
C ALA A 33 -9.88 11.86 6.47
N ARG A 34 -11.18 11.63 6.20
CA ARG A 34 -12.12 11.06 7.18
C ARG A 34 -11.73 9.65 7.57
N ILE A 35 -11.44 8.78 6.59
CA ILE A 35 -11.05 7.39 6.86
C ILE A 35 -9.66 7.32 7.50
N ALA A 36 -8.75 8.23 7.13
CA ALA A 36 -7.44 8.32 7.75
C ALA A 36 -7.54 8.68 9.23
N ALA A 37 -8.42 9.63 9.59
CA ALA A 37 -8.71 9.98 10.98
C ALA A 37 -9.36 8.83 11.79
N LEU A 38 -10.04 7.89 11.11
CA LEU A 38 -10.61 6.68 11.71
C LEU A 38 -9.62 5.51 11.80
N GLY A 39 -8.33 5.75 11.52
CA GLY A 39 -7.29 4.72 11.57
C GLY A 39 -7.21 3.84 10.32
N GLY A 40 -7.68 4.35 9.16
CA GLY A 40 -7.57 3.66 7.87
C GLY A 40 -8.63 2.59 7.63
N LYS A 41 -9.59 2.43 8.55
CA LYS A 41 -10.70 1.48 8.40
C LYS A 41 -11.98 2.22 8.05
N ALA A 42 -12.48 1.98 6.84
CA ALA A 42 -13.78 2.49 6.43
C ALA A 42 -14.90 1.79 7.23
N ILE A 43 -15.60 2.56 8.06
CA ILE A 43 -16.85 2.12 8.68
C ILE A 43 -17.97 2.40 7.67
N ALA A 44 -18.78 1.39 7.36
CA ALA A 44 -19.87 1.53 6.41
C ALA A 44 -21.02 2.36 7.02
N VAL A 45 -20.87 3.69 6.92
CA VAL A 45 -21.89 4.66 7.32
C VAL A 45 -22.65 5.07 6.07
N TYR A 46 -23.97 4.95 6.09
CA TYR A 46 -24.83 5.41 5.02
C TYR A 46 -25.07 6.91 5.20
N ASP A 47 -24.21 7.71 4.57
CA ASP A 47 -24.25 9.18 4.53
C ASP A 47 -24.00 9.68 3.11
N ASN A 48 -23.97 11.00 2.91
CA ASN A 48 -23.75 11.64 1.60
C ASN A 48 -22.26 11.94 1.31
N ASP A 49 -21.34 11.18 1.92
CA ASP A 49 -19.90 11.31 1.66
C ASP A 49 -19.47 10.44 0.45
N LEU A 50 -19.14 11.10 -0.66
CA LEU A 50 -18.62 10.47 -1.88
C LEU A 50 -17.29 9.71 -1.67
N ASN A 51 -16.63 9.86 -0.52
CA ASN A 51 -15.48 9.03 -0.15
C ASN A 51 -15.87 7.61 0.25
N MET A 52 -17.10 7.36 0.71
CA MET A 52 -17.54 6.04 1.18
C MET A 52 -17.73 5.02 0.04
N PRO A 53 -18.32 5.37 -1.12
CA PRO A 53 -18.40 4.49 -2.27
C PRO A 53 -17.05 3.95 -2.78
N TYR A 54 -15.95 4.69 -2.56
CA TYR A 54 -14.59 4.23 -2.88
C TYR A 54 -14.19 2.97 -2.08
N PHE A 55 -14.64 2.87 -0.82
CA PHE A 55 -14.35 1.73 0.05
C PHE A 55 -15.46 0.67 0.04
N ASN A 56 -16.71 1.09 -0.18
CA ASN A 56 -17.84 0.19 -0.31
C ASN A 56 -18.86 0.73 -1.34
N PRO A 57 -18.92 0.17 -2.56
CA PRO A 57 -19.79 0.68 -3.61
C PRO A 57 -21.29 0.59 -3.29
N SER A 58 -21.69 -0.23 -2.30
CA SER A 58 -23.09 -0.32 -1.87
C SER A 58 -23.60 0.90 -1.11
N LEU A 59 -22.70 1.82 -0.72
CA LEU A 59 -23.06 3.06 -0.01
C LEU A 59 -23.34 4.23 -0.97
N LEU A 60 -23.19 4.02 -2.28
CA LEU A 60 -23.56 5.02 -3.27
C LEU A 60 -25.08 5.24 -3.24
N ASN A 61 -25.51 6.49 -3.14
CA ASN A 61 -26.91 6.85 -3.05
C ASN A 61 -27.30 7.88 -4.14
N SER A 62 -28.59 8.11 -4.32
CA SER A 62 -29.10 9.06 -5.33
C SER A 62 -28.86 10.53 -4.97
N GLU A 63 -28.61 10.84 -3.69
CA GLU A 63 -28.34 12.20 -3.21
C GLU A 63 -26.90 12.64 -3.52
N MET A 64 -26.01 11.69 -3.85
CA MET A 64 -24.64 11.94 -4.31
C MET A 64 -24.55 12.30 -5.82
N ASP A 65 -25.67 12.37 -6.56
CA ASP A 65 -25.68 12.77 -7.97
C ASP A 65 -25.10 14.19 -8.15
N LYS A 66 -24.23 14.37 -9.15
CA LYS A 66 -23.56 15.65 -9.48
C LYS A 66 -22.68 16.24 -8.38
N HIS A 67 -22.32 15.48 -7.36
CA HIS A 67 -21.31 15.89 -6.40
C HIS A 67 -19.89 15.56 -6.91
N LEU A 68 -18.93 16.44 -6.63
CA LEU A 68 -17.52 16.25 -6.95
C LEU A 68 -16.71 16.31 -5.65
N VAL A 69 -15.88 15.29 -5.42
CA VAL A 69 -14.94 15.26 -4.29
C VAL A 69 -13.51 15.11 -4.82
N LEU A 70 -12.61 15.93 -4.28
CA LEU A 70 -11.19 15.90 -4.58
C LEU A 70 -10.43 15.49 -3.33
N ASN A 71 -9.68 14.40 -3.45
CA ASN A 71 -8.82 13.89 -2.39
C ASN A 71 -7.37 13.98 -2.83
N TYR A 72 -6.51 14.44 -1.92
CA TYR A 72 -5.07 14.49 -2.15
C TYR A 72 -4.35 13.95 -0.92
N VAL A 73 -3.53 12.93 -1.12
CA VAL A 73 -2.64 12.39 -0.10
C VAL A 73 -1.20 12.54 -0.58
N ASN A 74 -0.39 13.18 0.25
CA ASN A 74 1.01 13.39 -0.05
C ASN A 74 1.81 12.12 0.26
N PHE A 75 2.08 11.31 -0.75
CA PHE A 75 2.94 10.13 -0.63
C PHE A 75 4.41 10.54 -0.75
N LEU A 76 4.96 11.15 0.30
CA LEU A 76 6.40 11.35 0.41
C LEU A 76 7.01 10.08 1.01
N PRO A 77 7.85 9.32 0.27
CA PRO A 77 8.65 8.28 0.89
C PRO A 77 9.67 8.95 1.81
N VAL A 78 9.34 9.04 3.10
CA VAL A 78 10.31 9.38 4.14
C VAL A 78 11.17 8.14 4.36
N SER A 79 12.20 7.99 3.54
CA SER A 79 13.28 7.06 3.81
C SER A 79 14.24 7.68 4.83
N ILE A 80 13.78 7.81 6.09
CA ILE A 80 14.71 7.90 7.22
C ILE A 80 15.16 6.47 7.46
N THR A 81 16.14 6.02 6.67
CA THR A 81 17.00 4.92 7.08
C THR A 81 17.74 5.42 8.31
N VAL A 82 17.23 5.10 9.51
CA VAL A 82 18.07 5.09 10.70
C VAL A 82 19.13 4.05 10.38
N MET A 83 20.32 4.51 9.98
CA MET A 83 21.44 3.63 9.69
C MET A 83 21.67 2.78 10.94
N PRO A 84 21.52 1.44 10.88
CA PRO A 84 22.09 0.61 11.93
C PRO A 84 23.60 0.81 11.83
N HIS A 85 24.16 1.56 12.77
CA HIS A 85 25.59 1.62 12.97
C HIS A 85 26.08 0.23 13.32
N THR A 86 26.70 -0.48 12.38
CA THR A 86 27.94 -1.24 12.63
C THR A 86 28.75 -1.42 11.34
N LEU A 87 29.98 -0.98 11.48
CA LEU A 87 31.14 -0.92 10.57
C LEU A 87 31.76 -2.34 10.35
N PRO A 88 32.89 -2.42 9.63
CA PRO A 88 33.17 -3.07 8.32
C PRO A 88 33.41 -4.61 8.43
N SER A 89 33.62 -5.41 7.38
CA SER A 89 34.40 -5.26 6.14
C SER A 89 33.86 -6.15 5.03
#